data_AF-A0A926VVL8-F1
#
_entry.id   AF-A0A926VVL8-F1
#
_cell.length_a   1.000
_cell.length_b   1.000
_cell.length_c   1.000
_cell.angle_alpha   90.00
_cell.angle_beta   90.00
_cell.angle_gamma   90.00
#
_symmetry.space_group_name_H-M   'P 1'
#
loop_
_entity.id
_entity.type
_entity.pdbx_description
1 polymer ?
#
loop_
_entity_poly.entity_id
_entity_poly.type
_entity_poly.pdbx_seq_one_letter_code
_entity_poly.pdbx_strand_id
1 'polypeptide(L)'
;MLETTNLRNISKKFAIARNSASFKENEAMRAIAYSMDLLLPGLYIWLFGFSFRIGGNVPDDIPYKYPSKIHTNTGIALVLPGYRIDTTYQGSYDPKQTSNTGSNSF
;
A
#
# COMPACT_ATOMS: atom_id res chain seq x y z
N MET A 1 -9.79 9.34 39.63
CA MET A 1 -9.31 8.02 39.13
C MET A 1 -10.14 7.47 37.96
N LEU A 2 -11.39 7.90 37.72
CA LEU A 2 -12.22 7.44 36.59
C LEU A 2 -11.82 8.04 35.21
N GLU A 3 -11.35 9.29 35.20
CA GLU A 3 -11.13 10.08 33.98
C GLU A 3 -9.96 9.57 33.11
N THR A 4 -8.87 9.14 33.76
CA THR A 4 -7.68 8.57 33.12
C THR A 4 -7.94 7.25 32.39
N THR A 5 -8.92 6.48 32.84
CA THR A 5 -9.29 5.18 32.26
C THR A 5 -10.08 5.37 30.97
N ASN A 6 -10.95 6.38 30.92
CA ASN A 6 -11.75 6.72 29.74
C ASN A 6 -10.87 7.24 28.60
N LEU A 7 -9.94 8.16 28.90
CA LEU A 7 -8.96 8.69 27.92
C LEU A 7 -8.07 7.60 27.32
N ARG A 8 -7.59 6.64 28.13
CA ARG A 8 -6.81 5.49 27.62
C ARG A 8 -7.63 4.63 26.66
N ASN A 9 -8.91 4.39 26.94
CA ASN A 9 -9.77 3.58 26.08
C ASN A 9 -10.07 4.27 24.74
N ILE A 10 -10.26 5.60 24.74
CA ILE A 10 -10.45 6.39 23.51
C ILE A 10 -9.18 6.35 22.66
N SER A 11 -8.02 6.59 23.27
CA SER A 11 -6.72 6.53 22.58
C SER A 11 -6.48 5.15 21.94
N LYS A 12 -6.76 4.06 22.68
CA LYS A 12 -6.67 2.69 22.16
C LYS A 12 -7.61 2.46 20.97
N LYS A 13 -8.88 2.85 21.05
CA LYS A 13 -9.83 2.71 19.93
C LYS A 13 -9.37 3.46 18.69
N PHE A 14 -8.85 4.66 18.87
CA PHE A 14 -8.37 5.48 17.76
C PHE A 14 -7.10 4.91 17.12
N ALA A 15 -6.17 4.40 17.91
CA ALA A 15 -4.99 3.69 17.41
C ALA A 15 -5.38 2.44 16.60
N ILE A 16 -6.34 1.65 17.09
CA ILE A 16 -6.86 0.46 16.39
C ILE A 16 -7.50 0.84 15.05
N ALA A 17 -8.36 1.87 15.03
CA ALA A 17 -9.01 2.34 13.82
C ALA A 17 -8.01 2.89 12.78
N ARG A 18 -6.96 3.57 13.24
CA ARG A 18 -5.87 4.04 12.36
C ARG A 18 -5.04 2.89 11.79
N ASN A 19 -4.73 1.89 12.61
CA ASN A 19 -3.98 0.73 12.15
C ASN A 19 -4.75 -0.08 11.11
N SER A 20 -6.06 -0.27 11.29
CA SER A 20 -6.89 -0.97 10.30
C SER A 20 -7.05 -0.17 9.00
N ALA A 21 -7.19 1.15 9.07
CA ALA A 21 -7.24 2.02 7.89
C ALA A 21 -5.91 2.01 7.12
N SER A 22 -4.78 2.14 7.84
CA SER A 22 -3.43 2.03 7.25
C SER A 22 -3.18 0.66 6.65
N PHE A 23 -3.63 -0.42 7.29
CA PHE A 23 -3.52 -1.76 6.73
C PHE A 23 -4.30 -1.89 5.41
N LYS A 24 -5.56 -1.42 5.38
CA LYS A 24 -6.40 -1.41 4.17
C LYS A 24 -5.79 -0.56 3.05
N GLU A 25 -5.20 0.57 3.38
CA GLU A 25 -4.45 1.40 2.43
C GLU A 25 -3.24 0.66 1.86
N ASN A 26 -2.44 0.00 2.71
CA ASN A 26 -1.29 -0.78 2.26
C ASN A 26 -1.69 -1.92 1.32
N GLU A 27 -2.83 -2.59 1.57
CA GLU A 27 -3.34 -3.64 0.69
C GLU A 27 -3.86 -3.07 -0.64
N ALA A 28 -4.52 -1.92 -0.63
CA ALA A 28 -4.95 -1.27 -1.85
C ALA A 28 -3.76 -0.78 -2.69
N MET A 29 -2.74 -0.20 -2.06
CA MET A 29 -1.50 0.21 -2.74
C MET A 29 -0.75 -1.00 -3.32
N ARG A 30 -0.75 -2.13 -2.61
CA ARG A 30 -0.19 -3.41 -3.09
C ARG A 30 -0.97 -3.93 -4.30
N ALA A 31 -2.29 -3.87 -4.26
CA ALA A 31 -3.15 -4.32 -5.36
C ALA A 31 -2.99 -3.46 -6.62
N ILE A 32 -2.79 -2.15 -6.48
CA ILE A 32 -2.44 -1.26 -7.59
C ILE A 32 -1.04 -1.60 -8.13
N ALA A 33 -0.03 -1.73 -7.26
CA ALA A 33 1.33 -2.09 -7.66
C ALA A 33 1.36 -3.42 -8.45
N TYR A 34 0.66 -4.45 -7.96
CA TYR A 34 0.51 -5.73 -8.64
C TYR A 34 -0.11 -5.60 -10.03
N SER A 35 -1.18 -4.81 -10.13
CA SER A 35 -1.89 -4.62 -11.39
C SER A 35 -1.06 -3.83 -12.41
N MET A 36 -0.26 -2.87 -11.95
CA MET A 36 0.67 -2.13 -12.81
C MET A 36 1.83 -3.02 -13.28
N ASP A 37 2.41 -3.83 -12.39
CA ASP A 37 3.56 -4.69 -12.70
C ASP A 37 3.19 -5.78 -13.73
N LEU A 38 2.00 -6.36 -13.58
CA LEU A 38 1.45 -7.31 -14.55
C LEU A 38 0.80 -6.66 -15.77
N LEU A 39 0.83 -5.32 -15.86
CA LEU A 39 0.21 -4.56 -16.95
C LEU A 39 -1.26 -4.96 -17.18
N LEU A 40 -1.99 -5.20 -16.09
CA LEU A 40 -3.41 -5.49 -16.14
C LEU A 40 -4.18 -4.21 -16.48
N PRO A 41 -5.04 -4.22 -17.53
CA PRO A 41 -5.79 -3.05 -17.94
C PRO A 41 -6.65 -2.49 -16.81
N GLY A 42 -6.59 -1.17 -16.64
CA GLY A 42 -7.34 -0.50 -15.60
C GLY A 42 -6.89 0.94 -15.35
N LEU A 43 -7.73 1.66 -14.63
CA LEU A 43 -7.44 2.99 -14.11
C LEU A 43 -7.23 2.89 -12.60
N TYR A 44 -6.07 3.34 -12.14
CA TYR A 44 -5.64 3.28 -10.75
C TYR A 44 -5.30 4.68 -10.26
N ILE A 45 -5.93 5.13 -9.19
CA ILE A 45 -5.70 6.45 -8.59
C ILE A 45 -5.47 6.24 -7.10
N TRP A 46 -4.47 6.94 -6.55
CA TRP A 46 -4.25 7.00 -5.11
C TRP A 46 -3.98 8.44 -4.69
N LEU A 47 -4.59 8.84 -3.58
CA LEU A 47 -4.53 10.20 -3.06
C LEU A 47 -4.77 10.19 -1.54
N PHE A 48 -3.73 10.43 -0.75
CA PHE A 48 -3.77 10.65 0.70
C PHE A 48 -4.71 9.70 1.47
N GLY A 49 -4.48 8.38 1.38
CA GLY A 49 -5.29 7.36 2.05
C GLY A 49 -6.54 6.92 1.28
N PHE A 50 -6.92 7.63 0.22
CA PHE A 50 -7.93 7.17 -0.73
C PHE A 50 -7.27 6.45 -1.89
N SER A 51 -7.89 5.35 -2.30
CA SER A 51 -7.49 4.59 -3.46
C SER A 51 -8.73 4.22 -4.26
N PHE A 52 -8.60 4.33 -5.58
CA PHE A 52 -9.65 4.02 -6.52
C PHE A 52 -9.07 3.19 -7.65
N ARG A 53 -9.75 2.09 -7.96
CA ARG A 53 -9.31 1.13 -8.97
C ARG A 53 -10.51 0.69 -9.79
N ILE A 54 -10.40 0.83 -11.11
CA ILE A 54 -11.30 0.24 -12.09
C ILE A 54 -10.47 -0.74 -12.92
N GLY A 55 -10.80 -2.02 -12.88
CA GLY A 55 -10.02 -3.08 -13.54
C GLY A 55 -8.91 -3.65 -12.65
N GLY A 56 -7.89 -4.23 -13.27
CA GLY A 56 -6.84 -4.96 -12.58
C GLY A 56 -7.31 -6.27 -11.94
N ASN A 57 -6.48 -6.84 -11.07
CA ASN A 57 -6.82 -8.03 -10.31
C ASN A 57 -6.35 -7.90 -8.85
N VAL A 58 -6.98 -8.63 -7.94
CA VAL A 58 -6.48 -8.78 -6.58
C VAL A 58 -5.15 -9.56 -6.65
N PRO A 59 -4.11 -9.19 -5.88
CA PRO A 59 -2.87 -9.95 -5.81
C PRO A 59 -3.16 -11.41 -5.47
N ASP A 60 -2.59 -12.34 -6.24
CA ASP A 60 -2.59 -13.75 -5.87
C ASP A 60 -1.50 -13.95 -4.82
N ASP A 61 -1.90 -14.35 -3.61
CA ASP A 61 -1.00 -14.53 -2.48
C ASP A 61 -0.63 -16.02 -2.27
N ILE A 62 -0.90 -16.89 -3.27
CA ILE A 62 -0.65 -18.33 -3.19
C ILE A 62 0.42 -18.74 -4.22
N PRO A 63 1.52 -19.42 -3.83
CA PRO A 63 1.92 -19.77 -2.46
C PRO A 63 2.64 -18.63 -1.71
N TYR A 64 2.98 -17.53 -2.39
CA TYR A 64 3.73 -16.41 -1.81
C TYR A 64 2.98 -15.09 -1.98
N LYS A 65 2.98 -14.28 -0.91
CA LYS A 65 2.37 -12.95 -0.89
C LYS A 65 3.16 -11.98 -1.77
N TYR A 66 2.48 -11.24 -2.65
CA TYR A 66 3.14 -10.22 -3.47
C TYR A 66 3.76 -9.12 -2.58
N PRO A 67 5.08 -8.88 -2.62
CA PRO A 67 5.77 -8.02 -1.65
C PRO A 67 5.73 -6.53 -1.99
N SER A 68 5.53 -6.19 -3.26
CA SER A 68 5.78 -4.86 -3.79
C SER A 68 4.59 -3.91 -3.52
N LYS A 69 4.89 -2.63 -3.28
CA LYS A 69 3.85 -1.61 -3.04
C LYS A 69 4.25 -0.24 -3.56
N ILE A 70 3.25 0.60 -3.79
CA ILE A 70 3.45 2.02 -4.09
C ILE A 70 3.85 2.74 -2.80
N HIS A 71 4.96 3.50 -2.85
CA HIS A 71 5.47 4.27 -1.70
C HIS A 71 5.21 5.78 -1.81
N THR A 72 4.37 6.22 -2.75
CA THR A 72 3.95 7.62 -2.85
C THR A 72 2.52 7.77 -2.35
N ASN A 73 2.23 8.91 -1.73
CA ASN A 73 0.89 9.19 -1.19
C ASN A 73 -0.09 9.65 -2.27
N THR A 74 0.40 10.01 -3.46
CA THR A 74 -0.42 10.46 -4.57
C THR A 74 0.12 9.99 -5.92
N GLY A 75 -0.80 9.68 -6.82
CA GLY A 75 -0.50 9.40 -8.21
C GLY A 75 -1.67 8.77 -8.94
N ILE A 76 -1.47 8.61 -10.24
CA ILE A 76 -2.40 7.98 -11.16
C ILE A 76 -1.62 7.05 -12.09
N ALA A 77 -2.26 5.95 -12.45
CA ALA A 77 -1.80 5.04 -13.47
C ALA A 77 -2.98 4.63 -14.35
N LEU A 78 -2.78 4.66 -15.66
CA LEU A 78 -3.69 4.12 -16.65
C LEU A 78 -2.95 3.01 -17.38
N VAL A 79 -3.48 1.79 -17.30
CA VAL A 79 -3.00 0.66 -18.07
C VAL A 79 -4.03 0.37 -19.15
N LEU A 80 -3.61 0.48 -20.40
CA LEU A 80 -4.41 0.15 -21.56
C LEU A 80 -4.08 -1.27 -22.03
N PRO A 81 -5.03 -1.96 -22.68
CA PRO A 81 -4.75 -3.22 -23.36
C PRO A 81 -3.56 -3.11 -24.31
N GLY A 82 -2.77 -4.19 -24.44
CA GLY A 82 -1.57 -4.21 -25.28
C GLY A 82 -0.34 -3.59 -24.63
N TYR A 83 -0.17 -3.76 -23.31
CA TYR A 83 1.06 -3.44 -22.56
C TYR A 83 1.44 -1.95 -22.54
N ARG A 84 0.46 -1.06 -22.67
CA ARG A 84 0.67 0.39 -22.59
C ARG A 84 0.32 0.87 -21.18
N ILE A 85 1.27 1.50 -20.50
CA ILE A 85 1.06 2.08 -19.18
C ILE A 85 1.50 3.54 -19.18
N ASP A 86 0.60 4.41 -18.74
CA ASP A 86 0.88 5.81 -18.44
C ASP A 86 0.75 5.99 -16.93
N THR A 87 1.85 6.32 -16.25
CA THR A 87 1.82 6.50 -14.80
C THR A 87 2.63 7.71 -14.36
N THR A 88 2.14 8.38 -13.32
CA THR A 88 2.88 9.43 -12.62
C THR A 88 3.80 8.86 -11.54
N TYR A 89 3.75 7.56 -11.27
CA TYR A 89 4.63 6.93 -10.30
C TYR A 89 6.02 6.73 -10.88
N GLN A 90 7.03 7.34 -10.24
CA GLN A 90 8.44 7.25 -10.64
C GLN A 90 9.30 6.51 -9.61
N GLY A 91 8.68 5.88 -8.60
CA GLY A 91 9.40 5.17 -7.53
C GLY A 91 9.70 3.71 -7.87
N SER A 92 10.52 3.07 -7.03
CA SER A 92 10.60 1.60 -7.01
C SER A 92 9.40 1.01 -6.27
N TYR A 93 8.95 -0.17 -6.69
CA TYR A 93 7.95 -0.95 -5.95
C TYR A 93 8.55 -1.78 -4.82
N ASP A 94 9.89 -1.89 -4.76
CA ASP A 94 10.59 -2.72 -3.79
C ASP A 94 10.21 -2.34 -2.36
N PRO A 95 10.03 -3.32 -1.46
CA PRO A 95 9.93 -3.01 -0.05
C PRO A 95 11.20 -2.28 0.37
N LYS A 96 11.04 -1.10 1.00
CA LYS A 96 12.18 -0.37 1.58
C LYS A 96 12.93 -1.35 2.48
N GLN A 97 14.15 -1.72 2.11
CA GLN A 97 14.99 -2.53 2.96
C GLN A 97 15.16 -1.75 4.27
N THR A 98 14.70 -2.35 5.37
CA THR A 98 15.14 -1.91 6.68
C THR A 98 16.63 -2.17 6.70
N SER A 99 17.45 -1.13 6.65
CA SER A 99 18.89 -1.25 6.88
C SER A 99 19.08 -1.71 8.32
N ASN A 100 19.03 -3.02 8.56
CA ASN A 100 19.62 -3.61 9.73
C ASN A 100 21.13 -3.52 9.50
N THR A 101 21.68 -2.32 9.70
CA THR A 101 23.11 -2.16 9.98
C THR A 101 23.33 -2.74 11.37
N GLY A 102 23.26 -4.07 11.46
CA GLY A 102 23.88 -4.82 12.52
C GLY A 102 25.37 -4.69 12.27
N SER A 103 26.02 -3.85 13.07
CA SER A 103 27.47 -3.81 13.21
C SER A 103 27.97 -5.19 13.63
N ASN A 104 28.21 -6.07 12.66
CA ASN A 104 28.94 -7.31 12.89
C ASN A 104 30.40 -7.04 12.52
N SER A 105 31.09 -6.39 13.45
CA SER A 105 32.55 -6.44 13.54
C SER A 105 32.93 -7.59 14.46
N PHE A 106 33.41 -8.68 13.88
CA PHE A 106 34.30 -9.66 14.51
C PHE A 106 35.40 -10.01 13.53
#